data_AF-A0A369AXT6-F1
#
_entry.id   AF-A0A369AXT6-F1
#
_cell.length_a   1.000
_cell.length_b   1.000
_cell.length_c   1.000
_cell.angle_alpha   90.00
_cell.angle_beta   90.00
_cell.angle_gamma   90.00
#
_symmetry.space_group_name_H-M   'P 1'
#
loop_
_entity.id
_entity.type
_entity.pdbx_description
1 polymer ?
#
loop_
_entity_poly.entity_id
_entity_poly.type
_entity_poly.pdbx_seq_one_letter_code
_entity_poly.pdbx_strand_id
1 'polypeptide(L)'
;MKLVVKWLFAISVIMTIIGYFLQTILIPIQDFDQITKEELKRIQLEVAINYPLGATLLYLGIFLFLVTGGYLVFTFIQSKNVKI
;
A
#
# COMPACT_ATOMS: atom_id res chain seq x y z
N MET A 1 14.35 7.85 -17.79
CA MET A 1 13.31 8.23 -16.81
C MET A 1 12.15 7.24 -16.72
N LYS A 2 11.44 6.91 -17.82
CA LYS A 2 10.29 5.96 -17.79
C LYS A 2 10.61 4.58 -17.17
N LEU A 3 11.81 4.04 -17.39
CA LEU A 3 12.21 2.74 -16.80
C LEU A 3 12.27 2.79 -15.27
N VAL A 4 12.88 3.84 -14.71
CA VAL A 4 12.96 4.04 -13.25
C VAL A 4 11.56 4.15 -12.65
N VAL A 5 10.66 4.91 -13.28
CA VAL A 5 9.28 5.06 -12.79
C VAL A 5 8.50 3.75 -12.84
N LYS A 6 8.72 2.90 -13.86
CA LYS A 6 8.12 1.54 -13.89
C LYS A 6 8.62 0.66 -12.75
N TRP A 7 9.91 0.74 -12.41
CA TRP A 7 10.46 0.03 -11.25
C TRP A 7 9.89 0.55 -9.93
N LEU A 8 9.80 1.88 -9.76
CA LEU A 8 9.18 2.48 -8.58
C LEU A 8 7.71 2.08 -8.45
N PHE A 9 6.98 2.02 -9.57
CA PHE A 9 5.61 1.50 -9.60
C PHE A 9 5.55 0.04 -9.15
N ALA A 10 6.40 -0.84 -9.68
CA ALA A 10 6.45 -2.24 -9.26
C ALA A 10 6.79 -2.39 -7.77
N ILE A 11 7.79 -1.66 -7.28
CA ILE A 11 8.18 -1.65 -5.85
C ILE A 11 7.01 -1.17 -4.98
N SER A 12 6.27 -0.15 -5.41
CA SER A 12 5.13 0.37 -4.65
C SER A 12 4.03 -0.68 -4.44
N VAL A 13 3.78 -1.53 -5.45
CA VAL A 13 2.85 -2.66 -5.35
C VAL A 13 3.37 -3.69 -4.35
N ILE A 14 4.65 -4.06 -4.45
CA ILE A 14 5.29 -5.02 -3.54
C ILE A 14 5.23 -4.51 -2.09
N MET A 15 5.57 -3.23 -1.86
CA MET A 15 5.48 -2.58 -0.54
C MET A 15 4.06 -2.60 0.02
N THR A 16 3.06 -2.33 -0.82
CA THR A 16 1.65 -2.38 -0.43
C THR A 16 1.25 -3.78 0.02
N ILE A 17 1.61 -4.81 -0.75
CA ILE A 17 1.32 -6.21 -0.43
C ILE A 17 2.01 -6.63 0.87
N ILE A 18 3.32 -6.37 1.00
CA ILE A 18 4.08 -6.70 2.21
C ILE A 18 3.52 -5.94 3.41
N GLY A 19 3.25 -4.65 3.26
CA GLY A 19 2.68 -3.81 4.30
C GLY A 19 1.35 -4.35 4.80
N TYR A 20 0.46 -4.74 3.88
CA TYR A 20 -0.81 -5.38 4.20
C TYR A 20 -0.60 -6.65 5.04
N PHE A 21 0.24 -7.58 4.61
CA PHE A 21 0.45 -8.83 5.37
C PHE A 21 1.12 -8.60 6.73
N LEU A 22 2.05 -7.63 6.84
CA LEU A 22 2.74 -7.35 8.10
C LEU A 22 1.83 -6.78 9.19
N GLN A 23 0.85 -5.95 8.83
CA GLN A 23 -0.08 -5.35 9.80
C GLN A 23 -1.36 -6.16 10.04
N THR A 24 -1.66 -7.15 9.20
CA THR A 24 -2.93 -7.89 9.26
C THR A 24 -2.92 -8.86 10.44
N ILE A 25 -4.03 -8.91 11.17
CA ILE A 25 -4.27 -9.93 12.19
C ILE A 25 -4.69 -11.21 11.47
N LEU A 26 -3.82 -12.22 11.48
CA LEU A 26 -4.07 -13.52 10.84
C LEU A 26 -4.90 -14.48 11.70
N ILE A 27 -5.24 -14.06 12.91
CA ILE A 27 -6.03 -14.83 13.88
C ILE A 27 -7.48 -14.35 13.79
N PRO A 28 -8.47 -15.25 13.71
CA PRO A 28 -9.87 -14.84 13.74
C PRO A 28 -10.19 -14.19 15.10
N ILE A 29 -10.56 -12.92 15.07
CA ILE A 29 -11.05 -12.22 16.27
C ILE A 29 -12.55 -12.48 16.38
N GLN A 30 -13.00 -12.87 17.57
CA GLN A 30 -14.43 -13.00 17.89
C GLN A 30 -14.97 -11.62 18.30
N ASP A 31 -16.24 -11.33 18.00
CA ASP A 31 -16.92 -10.06 18.35
C ASP A 31 -16.33 -8.79 17.71
N PHE A 32 -15.97 -8.84 16.42
CA PHE A 32 -15.45 -7.70 15.65
C PHE A 32 -16.32 -6.44 15.70
N ASP A 33 -17.64 -6.60 15.86
CA ASP A 33 -18.62 -5.51 15.93
C ASP A 33 -18.61 -4.75 17.26
N GLN A 34 -18.01 -5.33 18.31
CA GLN A 34 -17.93 -4.73 19.64
C GLN A 34 -16.56 -4.09 19.93
N ILE A 35 -15.57 -4.31 19.06
CA ILE A 35 -14.20 -3.82 19.25
C ILE A 35 -14.08 -2.34 18.92
N THR A 36 -13.58 -1.56 19.88
CA THR A 36 -13.25 -0.14 19.64
C THR A 36 -12.02 0.00 18.75
N LYS A 37 -11.84 1.15 18.08
CA LYS A 37 -10.64 1.42 17.26
C LYS A 37 -9.34 1.36 18.06
N GLU A 38 -9.40 1.73 19.34
CA GLU A 38 -8.25 1.72 20.26
C GLU A 38 -7.86 0.30 20.64
N GLU A 39 -8.85 -0.55 20.94
CA GLU A 39 -8.64 -1.98 21.19
C GLU A 39 -8.13 -2.69 19.94
N LEU A 40 -8.70 -2.42 18.76
CA LEU A 40 -8.21 -2.98 17.50
C LEU A 40 -6.73 -2.65 17.30
N LYS A 41 -6.34 -1.40 17.51
CA LYS A 41 -4.93 -0.98 17.39
C LYS A 41 -4.05 -1.68 18.43
N ARG A 42 -4.52 -1.85 19.67
CA ARG A 42 -3.79 -2.59 20.70
C ARG A 42 -3.59 -4.04 20.29
N ILE A 43 -4.64 -4.72 19.83
CA ILE A 43 -4.57 -6.10 19.35
C ILE A 43 -3.61 -6.18 18.17
N GLN A 44 -3.72 -5.28 17.18
CA GLN A 44 -2.80 -5.23 16.05
C GLN A 44 -1.33 -5.06 16.47
N LEU A 45 -1.05 -4.25 17.49
CA LEU A 45 0.30 -4.08 18.03
C LEU A 45 0.82 -5.35 18.73
N GLU A 46 -0.07 -6.18 19.27
CA GLU A 46 0.27 -7.40 20.01
C GLU A 46 0.40 -8.62 19.09
N VAL A 47 -0.48 -8.77 18.10
CA VAL A 47 -0.63 -10.02 17.34
C VAL A 47 -0.25 -9.91 15.86
N ALA A 48 -0.12 -8.71 15.30
CA ALA A 48 0.37 -8.56 13.93
C ALA A 48 1.88 -8.89 13.88
N ILE A 49 2.36 -9.34 12.72
CA ILE A 49 3.78 -9.65 12.51
C ILE A 49 4.64 -8.42 12.82
N ASN A 50 4.24 -7.26 12.27
CA ASN A 50 4.83 -5.96 12.60
C ASN A 50 3.89 -4.83 12.18
N TYR A 51 3.02 -4.38 13.10
CA TYR A 51 2.05 -3.32 12.78
C TYR A 51 2.69 -1.99 12.37
N PRO A 52 3.68 -1.42 13.10
CA PRO A 52 4.28 -0.13 12.71
C PRO A 52 4.93 -0.17 11.32
N LEU A 53 5.70 -1.21 11.02
CA LEU A 53 6.33 -1.37 9.70
C LEU A 53 5.29 -1.66 8.62
N GLY A 54 4.32 -2.53 8.91
CA GLY A 54 3.26 -2.89 7.98
C GLY A 54 2.43 -1.69 7.55
N ALA A 55 1.98 -0.88 8.51
CA ALA A 55 1.28 0.37 8.25
C ALA A 55 2.14 1.34 7.42
N THR A 56 3.41 1.51 7.79
CA THR A 56 4.32 2.40 7.06
C THR A 56 4.49 1.96 5.61
N LEU A 57 4.79 0.69 5.37
CA LEU A 57 4.97 0.14 4.02
C LEU A 57 3.68 0.20 3.21
N LEU A 58 2.53 -0.04 3.83
CA LEU A 58 1.23 0.04 3.17
C LEU A 58 0.94 1.46 2.70
N TYR A 59 0.99 2.45 3.61
CA TYR A 59 0.67 3.84 3.25
C TYR A 59 1.67 4.43 2.25
N LEU A 60 2.97 4.15 2.43
CA LEU A 60 4.00 4.60 1.51
C LEU A 60 3.87 3.90 0.14
N GLY A 61 3.57 2.60 0.14
CA GLY A 61 3.30 1.82 -1.07
C GLY A 61 2.12 2.39 -1.86
N ILE A 62 0.99 2.64 -1.21
CA ILE A 62 -0.20 3.23 -1.85
C ILE A 62 0.12 4.62 -2.41
N PHE A 63 0.81 5.46 -1.63
CA PHE A 63 1.19 6.81 -2.06
C PHE A 63 2.06 6.76 -3.33
N LEU A 64 3.12 5.95 -3.30
CA LEU A 64 4.02 5.78 -4.45
C LEU A 64 3.30 5.18 -5.66
N PHE A 65 2.38 4.24 -5.44
CA PHE A 65 1.57 3.64 -6.50
C PHE A 65 0.72 4.69 -7.23
N LEU A 66 0.04 5.56 -6.49
CA LEU A 66 -0.79 6.62 -7.06
C LEU A 66 0.05 7.65 -7.83
N VAL A 67 1.17 8.10 -7.26
CA VAL A 67 2.05 9.09 -7.91
C VAL A 67 2.69 8.53 -9.17
N THR A 68 3.32 7.35 -9.09
CA THR A 68 4.01 6.73 -10.23
C THR A 68 3.03 6.24 -11.29
N GLY A 69 1.89 5.67 -10.88
CA GLY A 69 0.80 5.27 -11.77
C GLY A 69 0.20 6.47 -12.51
N GLY A 70 -0.11 7.55 -11.79
CA GLY A 70 -0.60 8.80 -12.38
C GLY A 70 0.36 9.39 -13.41
N TYR A 71 1.66 9.41 -13.12
CA TYR A 71 2.68 9.84 -14.07
C TYR A 71 2.74 8.94 -15.32
N LEU A 72 2.69 7.62 -15.16
CA LEU A 72 2.70 6.68 -16.28
C LEU A 72 1.47 6.86 -17.18
N VAL A 73 0.29 7.04 -16.59
CA VAL A 73 -0.95 7.33 -17.34
C VAL A 73 -0.85 8.67 -18.07
N PHE A 74 -0.40 9.73 -17.39
CA PHE A 74 -0.24 11.05 -18.00
C PHE A 74 0.71 11.01 -19.21
N THR A 75 1.88 10.39 -19.06
CA THR A 75 2.85 10.28 -20.15
C THR A 75 2.38 9.36 -21.29
N PHE A 76 1.53 8.39 -21.01
CA PHE A 76 0.89 7.55 -22.03
C PHE A 76 -0.10 8.36 -22.86
N ILE A 77 -0.96 9.17 -22.22
CA ILE A 77 -1.93 10.03 -22.90
C ILE A 77 -1.21 11.07 -23.78
N GLN A 78 -0.20 11.76 -23.25
CA GLN A 78 0.59 12.73 -24.02
C GLN A 78 1.28 12.08 -25.23
N SER A 79 1.80 10.87 -25.08
CA SER A 79 2.42 10.14 -26.20
C SER A 79 1.43 9.76 -27.31
N LYS A 80 0.12 9.70 -27.02
CA LYS A 80 -0.92 9.47 -28.03
C LYS A 80 -1.35 10.78 -28.69
N ASN A 81 -1.48 11.86 -27.93
CA ASN A 81 -1.90 13.17 -28.44
C ASN A 81 -0.86 13.82 -29.36
N VAL A 82 0.42 13.56 -29.15
CA VAL A 82 1.53 14.11 -29.98
C VAL A 82 1.70 13.37 -31.31
N LYS A 83 1.02 12.23 -31.53
CA LYS A 83 1.11 11.44 -32.76
C LYS A 83 0.06 11.79 -33.83
N ILE A 84 -0.53 12.98 -33.76
CA ILE A 84 -1.46 13.52 -34.77
C ILE A 84 -0.75 14.62 -35.55
#